data_AF-A0A968RNV9-F1
#
_entry.id   AF-A0A968RNV9-F1
#
_cell.length_a   1.000
_cell.length_b   1.000
_cell.length_c   1.000
_cell.angle_alpha   90.00
_cell.angle_beta   90.00
_cell.angle_gamma   90.00
#
_symmetry.space_group_name_H-M   'P 1'
#
loop_
_entity.id
_entity.type
_entity.pdbx_description
1 polymer ?
#
loop_
_entity_poly.entity_id
_entity_poly.type
_entity_poly.pdbx_seq_one_letter_code
_entity_poly.pdbx_strand_id
1 'polypeptide(L)'
;MSTKYAIIVARQVVNNFTNSKSTKLLFAFFVAFLVLALWVGEQERQHHQTLAQHYSQEVRERWEASPDKHPHRMAHYGYVAFREKYPLSFFDFGMDAYTGKSVFWKHINKIRLIFRKQDTPAVCCGLGKFRQQ
;
A
#
# COMPACT_ATOMS: atom_id res chain seq x y z
N MET A 1 -45.06 -26.65 -1.34
CA MET A 1 -44.29 -27.21 -0.21
C MET A 1 -44.14 -26.13 0.85
N SER A 2 -44.52 -26.39 2.09
CA SER A 2 -44.66 -25.38 3.14
C SER A 2 -43.29 -24.86 3.61
N THR A 3 -43.06 -23.55 3.46
CA THR A 3 -41.83 -22.81 3.80
C THR A 3 -41.33 -23.07 5.21
N LYS A 4 -42.22 -23.43 6.13
CA LYS A 4 -41.88 -23.78 7.52
C LYS A 4 -40.95 -24.99 7.61
N TYR A 5 -41.16 -26.01 6.78
CA TYR A 5 -40.31 -27.21 6.78
C TYR A 5 -38.92 -26.91 6.22
N ALA A 6 -38.83 -26.07 5.18
CA ALA A 6 -37.56 -25.65 4.61
C ALA A 6 -36.68 -24.93 5.65
N ILE A 7 -37.26 -24.08 6.50
CA ILE A 7 -36.53 -23.37 7.56
C ILE A 7 -36.04 -24.33 8.65
N ILE A 8 -36.86 -25.31 9.07
CA ILE A 8 -36.48 -26.29 10.09
C ILE A 8 -35.33 -27.17 9.59
N VAL A 9 -35.43 -27.66 8.35
CA VAL A 9 -34.36 -28.46 7.73
C VAL A 9 -33.10 -27.63 7.56
N ALA A 10 -33.20 -26.39 7.07
CA ALA A 10 -32.04 -25.50 6.93
C ALA A 10 -31.34 -25.28 8.28
N ARG A 11 -32.11 -25.07 9.36
CA ARG A 11 -31.56 -24.86 10.71
C ARG A 11 -30.90 -26.12 11.26
N GLN A 12 -31.49 -27.30 11.05
CA GLN A 12 -30.92 -28.59 11.43
C GLN A 12 -29.59 -28.83 10.70
N VAL A 13 -29.54 -28.52 9.40
CA VAL A 13 -28.34 -28.67 8.58
C VAL A 13 -27.23 -27.74 9.06
N VAL A 14 -27.51 -26.44 9.28
CA VAL A 14 -26.53 -25.48 9.80
C VAL A 14 -26.03 -25.89 11.20
N ASN A 15 -26.92 -26.34 12.09
CA ASN A 15 -26.52 -26.85 13.40
C ASN A 15 -25.63 -28.09 13.28
N ASN A 16 -25.97 -29.04 12.40
CA ASN A 16 -25.19 -30.26 12.25
C ASN A 16 -23.79 -29.97 11.67
N PHE A 17 -23.68 -29.04 10.71
CA PHE A 17 -22.40 -28.58 10.19
C PHE A 17 -21.56 -27.87 11.26
N THR A 18 -22.13 -26.92 11.99
CA THR A 18 -21.40 -26.13 12.99
C THR A 18 -21.02 -26.93 14.24
N ASN A 19 -21.77 -27.98 14.59
CA ASN A 19 -21.49 -28.76 15.79
C ASN A 19 -20.38 -29.82 15.61
N SER A 20 -20.02 -30.15 14.37
CA SER A 20 -18.99 -31.14 14.07
C SER A 20 -17.60 -30.66 14.56
N LYS A 21 -16.80 -31.57 15.13
CA LYS A 21 -15.45 -31.27 15.62
C LYS A 21 -14.55 -30.77 14.49
N SER A 22 -14.67 -31.38 13.31
CA SER A 22 -13.89 -31.02 12.11
C SER A 22 -14.22 -29.62 11.62
N THR A 23 -15.50 -29.23 11.58
CA THR A 23 -15.89 -27.86 11.17
C THR A 23 -15.41 -26.82 12.17
N LYS A 24 -15.46 -27.10 13.47
CA LYS A 24 -14.91 -26.19 14.51
C LYS A 24 -13.40 -25.99 14.34
N LEU A 25 -12.65 -27.07 14.08
CA LEU A 25 -11.21 -26.99 13.81
C LEU A 25 -10.91 -26.19 12.54
N LEU A 26 -11.61 -26.46 11.44
CA LEU A 26 -11.43 -25.75 10.18
C LEU A 26 -11.74 -24.26 10.36
N PHE A 27 -12.83 -23.93 11.06
CA PHE A 27 -13.18 -22.55 11.38
C PHE A 27 -12.12 -21.87 12.25
N ALA A 28 -11.58 -22.58 13.26
CA ALA A 28 -10.50 -22.07 14.09
C ALA A 28 -9.23 -21.76 13.28
N PHE A 29 -8.82 -22.65 12.37
CA PHE A 29 -7.70 -22.40 11.46
C PHE A 29 -7.98 -21.23 10.53
N PHE A 30 -9.20 -21.14 9.97
CA PHE A 30 -9.59 -20.03 9.11
C PHE A 30 -9.48 -18.68 9.85
N VAL A 31 -10.02 -18.60 11.07
CA VAL A 31 -9.89 -17.40 11.92
C VAL A 31 -8.44 -17.12 12.26
N ALA A 32 -7.64 -18.13 12.58
CA ALA A 32 -6.20 -17.96 12.85
C ALA A 32 -5.45 -17.39 11.64
N PHE A 33 -5.74 -17.88 10.43
CA PHE A 33 -5.17 -17.32 9.20
C PHE A 33 -5.61 -15.89 8.94
N LEU A 34 -6.87 -15.52 9.22
CA LEU A 34 -7.32 -14.14 9.09
C LEU A 34 -6.58 -13.21 10.06
N VAL A 35 -6.39 -13.63 11.31
CA VAL A 35 -5.62 -12.86 12.30
C VAL A 35 -4.17 -12.71 11.86
N LEU A 36 -3.53 -13.78 11.38
CA LEU A 36 -2.17 -13.72 10.85
C LEU A 36 -2.06 -12.79 9.64
N ALA A 37 -3.02 -12.84 8.71
CA ALA A 37 -3.05 -11.96 7.54
C ALA A 37 -3.17 -10.49 7.94
N LEU A 38 -4.02 -10.17 8.92
CA LEU A 38 -4.16 -8.82 9.47
C LEU A 38 -2.86 -8.37 10.15
N TRP A 39 -2.21 -9.24 10.92
CA TRP A 39 -0.94 -8.95 11.59
C TRP A 39 0.18 -8.63 10.61
N VAL A 40 0.36 -9.49 9.60
CA VAL A 40 1.38 -9.27 8.55
C VAL A 40 1.06 -8.01 7.74
N GLY A 41 -0.22 -7.76 7.44
CA GLY A 41 -0.65 -6.55 6.75
C GLY A 41 -0.35 -5.27 7.53
N GLU A 42 -0.57 -5.28 8.85
CA GLU A 42 -0.22 -4.19 9.76
C GLU A 42 1.29 -3.91 9.73
N GLN A 43 2.10 -4.96 9.89
CA GLN A 43 3.55 -4.84 9.93
C GLN A 43 4.11 -4.25 8.63
N GLU A 44 3.63 -4.72 7.48
CA GLU A 44 4.03 -4.21 6.17
C GLU A 44 3.62 -2.73 6.00
N ARG A 45 2.44 -2.34 6.50
CA ARG A 45 1.99 -0.94 6.45
C ARG A 45 2.90 -0.02 7.25
N GLN A 46 3.23 -0.39 8.49
CA GLN A 46 4.13 0.40 9.35
C GLN A 46 5.50 0.56 8.69
N HIS A 47 6.05 -0.51 8.14
CA HIS A 47 7.33 -0.46 7.43
C HIS A 47 7.31 0.52 6.25
N HIS A 48 6.24 0.49 5.45
CA HIS A 48 6.10 1.43 4.33
C HIS A 48 5.91 2.88 4.75
N GLN A 49 5.17 3.13 5.84
CA GLN A 49 4.97 4.48 6.37
C GLN A 49 6.31 5.09 6.82
N THR A 50 7.11 4.33 7.56
CA THR A 50 8.45 4.77 7.97
C THR A 50 9.35 5.07 6.78
N LEU A 51 9.36 4.22 5.75
CA LEU A 51 10.14 4.47 4.53
C LEU A 51 9.66 5.72 3.79
N ALA A 52 8.35 5.89 3.62
CA ALA A 52 7.79 7.06 2.95
C ALA A 52 8.16 8.36 3.69
N GLN A 53 8.07 8.36 5.02
CA GLN A 53 8.46 9.50 5.86
C GLN A 53 9.96 9.80 5.75
N HIS A 54 10.81 8.79 5.91
CA HIS A 54 12.27 8.93 5.81
C HIS A 54 12.70 9.55 4.46
N TYR A 55 12.20 9.01 3.34
CA TYR A 55 12.56 9.56 2.02
C TYR A 55 11.92 10.92 1.75
N SER A 56 10.75 11.22 2.32
CA SER A 56 10.15 12.55 2.20
C SER A 56 11.02 13.63 2.87
N GLN A 57 11.60 13.31 4.04
CA GLN A 57 12.52 14.18 4.75
C GLN A 57 13.82 14.35 3.97
N GLU A 58 14.40 13.26 3.46
CA GLU A 58 15.63 13.33 2.65
C GLU A 58 15.45 14.19 1.38
N VAL A 59 14.31 14.05 0.68
CA VAL A 59 13.99 14.89 -0.49
C VAL A 59 13.86 16.36 -0.09
N ARG A 60 13.24 16.63 1.07
CA ARG A 60 13.08 18.00 1.59
C ARG A 60 14.42 18.63 1.94
N GLU A 61 15.28 17.92 2.66
CA GLU A 61 16.62 18.41 3.03
C GLU A 61 17.48 18.70 1.79
N ARG A 62 17.45 17.82 0.80
CA ARG A 62 18.15 18.03 -0.48
C ARG A 62 17.60 19.24 -1.25
N TRP A 63 16.29 19.45 -1.22
CA TRP A 63 15.67 20.63 -1.82
C TRP A 63 16.12 21.92 -1.12
N GLU A 64 16.16 21.91 0.22
CA GLU A 64 16.58 23.05 1.03
C GLU A 64 18.08 23.37 0.91
N ALA A 65 18.92 22.34 0.74
CA ALA A 65 20.36 22.47 0.52
C ALA A 65 20.71 22.90 -0.92
N SER A 66 19.74 22.99 -1.83
CA SER A 66 20.00 23.37 -3.22
C SER A 66 20.49 24.83 -3.32
N PRO A 67 21.63 25.10 -4.00
CA PRO A 67 22.26 26.41 -4.01
C PRO A 67 21.51 27.46 -4.84
N ASP A 68 20.61 27.05 -5.73
CA ASP A 68 20.01 27.93 -6.73
C ASP A 68 18.49 28.00 -6.62
N LYS A 69 17.99 28.72 -5.62
CA LYS A 69 16.57 28.79 -5.28
C LYS A 69 15.75 29.76 -6.15
N HIS A 70 16.21 30.09 -7.36
CA HIS A 70 15.45 30.98 -8.25
C HIS A 70 14.07 30.37 -8.54
N PRO A 71 12.94 31.04 -8.21
CA PRO A 71 11.61 30.42 -8.23
C PRO A 71 11.25 29.80 -9.58
N HIS A 72 11.71 30.44 -10.66
CA HIS A 72 11.52 29.95 -12.02
C HIS A 72 12.30 28.65 -12.29
N ARG A 73 13.59 28.57 -11.92
CA ARG A 73 14.39 27.35 -12.08
C ARG A 73 13.93 26.22 -11.15
N MET A 74 13.49 26.59 -9.96
CA MET A 74 12.87 25.67 -9.00
C MET A 74 11.59 25.05 -9.52
N ALA A 75 10.76 25.78 -10.24
CA ALA A 75 9.61 25.18 -10.92
C ALA A 75 10.03 24.09 -11.94
N HIS A 76 11.18 24.25 -12.62
CA HIS A 76 11.68 23.26 -13.57
C HIS A 76 12.31 22.02 -12.92
N TYR A 77 12.73 22.08 -11.65
CA TYR A 77 13.14 20.90 -10.89
C TYR A 77 11.91 20.09 -10.50
N GLY A 78 11.89 18.82 -10.87
CA GLY A 78 10.76 17.96 -10.55
C GLY A 78 10.72 17.60 -9.06
N TYR A 79 9.52 17.48 -8.51
CA TYR A 79 9.27 17.09 -7.12
C TYR A 79 8.81 15.63 -7.04
N VAL A 80 9.18 14.92 -5.98
CA VAL A 80 8.70 13.57 -5.69
C VAL A 80 7.71 13.64 -4.54
N ALA A 81 6.51 13.13 -4.75
CA ALA A 81 5.52 12.90 -3.71
C ALA A 81 5.43 11.39 -3.41
N PHE A 82 5.49 11.03 -2.14
CA PHE A 82 5.33 9.66 -1.68
C PHE A 82 3.89 9.44 -1.21
N ARG A 83 3.31 8.27 -1.53
CA ARG A 83 1.96 7.90 -1.10
C ARG A 83 2.01 7.05 0.16
N GLU A 84 1.25 7.42 1.17
CA GLU A 84 1.06 6.59 2.37
C GLU A 84 0.08 5.45 2.09
N LYS A 85 0.30 4.30 2.72
CA LYS A 85 -0.61 3.15 2.64
C LYS A 85 -1.78 3.32 3.61
N TYR A 86 -2.99 3.06 3.13
CA TYR A 86 -4.21 3.05 3.93
C TYR A 86 -4.29 1.79 4.80
N PRO A 87 -4.95 1.86 5.98
CA PRO A 87 -5.07 0.71 6.89
C PRO A 87 -5.81 -0.49 6.29
N LEU A 88 -6.74 -0.26 5.34
CA LEU A 88 -7.47 -1.30 4.62
C LEU A 88 -6.79 -1.76 3.32
N SER A 89 -5.57 -1.29 3.02
CA SER A 89 -4.90 -1.64 1.75
C SER A 89 -4.59 -3.13 1.62
N PHE A 90 -4.66 -3.92 2.70
CA PHE A 90 -4.53 -5.37 2.61
C PHE A 90 -5.68 -6.03 1.82
N PHE A 91 -6.87 -5.43 1.73
CA PHE A 91 -7.94 -5.99 0.90
C PHE A 91 -7.71 -5.78 -0.60
N ASP A 92 -6.72 -4.96 -0.97
CA ASP A 92 -6.44 -4.52 -2.34
C ASP A 92 -4.97 -4.72 -2.72
N PHE A 93 -4.49 -5.95 -2.59
CA PHE A 93 -3.14 -6.32 -3.00
C PHE A 93 -2.92 -6.14 -4.52
N GLY A 94 -4.00 -6.14 -5.31
CA GLY A 94 -3.95 -6.04 -6.76
C GLY A 94 -3.63 -4.64 -7.25
N MET A 95 -4.35 -3.60 -6.80
CA MET A 95 -4.15 -2.25 -7.34
C MET A 95 -2.86 -1.59 -6.82
N ASP A 96 -2.39 -1.95 -5.63
CA ASP A 96 -1.14 -1.41 -5.05
C ASP A 96 0.10 -1.69 -5.93
N ALA A 97 0.12 -2.81 -6.67
CA ALA A 97 1.21 -3.14 -7.59
C ALA A 97 1.23 -2.25 -8.86
N TYR A 98 0.06 -1.78 -9.30
CA TYR A 98 -0.13 -1.04 -10.56
C TYR A 98 -0.39 0.45 -10.38
N THR A 99 -0.59 0.94 -9.15
CA THR A 99 -0.84 2.38 -8.89
C THR A 99 0.41 3.17 -8.53
N GLY A 100 1.52 2.48 -8.25
CA GLY A 100 2.82 3.10 -7.97
C GLY A 100 2.88 3.69 -6.56
N LYS A 101 4.06 3.62 -5.94
CA LYS A 101 4.23 4.04 -4.55
C LYS A 101 4.78 5.46 -4.39
N SER A 102 5.29 6.04 -5.48
CA SER A 102 5.71 7.43 -5.56
C SER A 102 5.38 8.04 -6.91
N VAL A 103 5.12 9.34 -6.88
CA VAL A 103 4.78 10.15 -8.05
C VAL A 103 5.88 11.18 -8.23
N PHE A 104 6.47 11.23 -9.41
CA PHE A 104 7.40 12.29 -9.79
C PHE A 104 6.69 13.27 -10.70
N TRP A 105 6.70 14.55 -10.34
CA TRP A 105 6.13 15.64 -11.13
C TRP A 105 7.21 16.61 -11.58
N LYS A 106 7.38 16.79 -12.89
CA LYS A 106 8.11 17.90 -13.49
C LYS A 106 7.14 18.92 -14.11
N HIS A 107 7.40 20.22 -13.93
CA HIS A 107 6.59 21.35 -14.45
C HIS A 107 6.22 21.23 -15.94
N ILE A 108 7.06 20.58 -16.75
CA ILE A 108 6.81 20.39 -18.18
C ILE A 108 6.17 19.01 -18.40
N ASN A 109 4.84 18.98 -18.25
CA ASN A 109 3.89 18.01 -18.84
C ASN A 109 4.10 16.50 -18.58
N LYS A 110 4.90 16.09 -17.59
CA LYS A 110 5.16 14.67 -17.35
C LYS A 110 5.04 14.31 -15.87
N ILE A 111 3.90 13.71 -15.53
CA ILE A 111 3.73 12.93 -14.30
C ILE A 111 4.26 11.54 -14.60
N ARG A 112 5.27 11.10 -13.84
CA ARG A 112 5.80 9.73 -13.93
C ARG A 112 5.46 8.99 -12.64
N LEU A 113 4.63 7.96 -12.77
CA LEU A 113 4.40 7.01 -11.69
C LEU A 113 5.60 6.07 -11.58
N ILE A 114 6.09 5.87 -10.36
CA ILE A 114 7.18 4.95 -10.06
C ILE A 114 6.60 3.74 -9.34
N PHE A 115 6.63 2.60 -10.02
CA PHE A 115 6.13 1.30 -9.53
C PHE A 115 7.18 0.50 -8.75
N ARG A 116 8.42 1.00 -8.64
CA ARG A 116 9.50 0.29 -7.95
C ARG A 116 9.35 0.41 -6.43
N LYS A 117 9.82 -0.62 -5.73
CA LYS A 117 9.99 -0.67 -4.27
C LYS A 117 10.70 0.61 -3.77
N GLN A 118 10.07 1.30 -2.79
CA GLN A 118 10.52 2.61 -2.24
C GLN A 118 11.98 2.57 -1.78
N ASP A 119 12.45 1.38 -1.43
CA ASP A 119 13.70 1.02 -0.80
C ASP A 119 14.95 1.29 -1.65
N THR A 120 14.78 1.81 -2.88
CA THR A 120 15.92 2.13 -3.75
C THR A 120 16.24 3.62 -3.69
N PRO A 121 17.43 4.01 -3.19
CA PRO A 121 17.89 5.40 -3.17
C PRO A 121 18.04 5.99 -4.57
N ALA A 122 17.87 5.19 -5.63
CA ALA A 122 17.92 5.61 -7.03
C ALA A 122 16.84 6.63 -7.41
N VAL A 123 15.72 6.73 -6.69
CA VAL A 123 14.73 7.80 -6.94
C VAL A 123 15.28 9.17 -6.47
N CYS A 124 15.95 9.21 -5.32
CA CYS A 124 16.63 10.41 -4.80
C CYS A 124 17.97 10.70 -5.50
N CYS A 125 18.72 9.66 -5.89
CA CYS A 125 20.02 9.77 -6.58
C CYS A 125 19.92 9.91 -8.11
N GLY A 126 18.79 9.56 -8.72
CA GLY A 126 18.53 9.74 -10.15
C GLY A 126 18.43 11.21 -10.57
N LEU A 127 18.23 12.11 -9.61
CA LEU A 127 18.27 13.57 -9.82
C LEU A 127 19.67 14.07 -10.23
N GLY A 128 20.74 13.30 -9.99
CA GLY A 128 22.10 13.64 -10.44
C GLY A 128 22.44 13.22 -11.87
N LYS A 129 21.60 12.41 -12.55
CA LYS A 129 21.88 11.88 -13.90
C LYS A 129 20.78 12.07 -14.93
N PHE A 130 19.71 12.81 -14.62
CA PHE A 130 18.93 13.47 -15.66
C PHE A 130 19.67 14.74 -16.08
N ARG A 131 20.64 14.53 -16.98
CA ARG A 131 21.48 15.52 -17.63
C ARG A 131 20.68 16.81 -17.84
N GLN A 132 21.16 17.88 -17.19
CA GLN A 132 20.84 19.24 -17.55
C GLN A 132 21.32 19.44 -18.99
N GLN A 133 20.37 19.34 -19.92
CA GLN A 133 20.40 20.06 -21.17
C GLN A 133 19.18 20.98 -21.15
#